data_AF-A0A942BUU4-F1
#
_entry.id   AF-A0A942BUU4-F1
#
_cell.length_a   1.000
_cell.length_b   1.000
_cell.length_c   1.000
_cell.angle_alpha   90.00
_cell.angle_beta   90.00
_cell.angle_gamma   90.00
#
_symmetry.space_group_name_H-M   'P 1'
#
loop_
_entity.id
_entity.type
_entity.pdbx_description
1 polymer ?
#
loop_
_entity_poly.entity_id
_entity_poly.type
_entity_poly.pdbx_seq_one_letter_code
_entity_poly.pdbx_strand_id
1 'polypeptide(L)'
;MHSSFKFAILFALIFIASVGIAVAQNKFEGYSFTLEADISGTCPITYLPSTGAKNAIEVYIAGTDLRQKAPNISPCDGSDVRDGKTYTNGIGRWCFQGPEPMYEVKLTNGASYLWYPTNENTGFYNLKDFRPVRRTQLGKYEFQEPKDYTSTFRNAIQYISSRQGGTLRVPDGDYVVGTLDGVRRDPNYQAITLTSGLNIIGAGSNASVANSNLPWRFSPTRIRLRYPNQTIFRIGGCTNQVTVKDLELMGNSSLMAEAKRDSTGTYGVEALGKWAKNSRTGQESPNSSQVFKFENITFQDFDKGIYVHNANDENCKANEQVCKSWHFDYIKVDHGFFVNNKTGIWIDTYNTDWTIANTVFSYIATNGPGDGIRVKAAGSMLVQQTFGGGYDYASAIGGTFLNVDTIGSLTVINSGSERGKRTLYTNPAGMITNVNLIMIGSVFGDPIELHGSANFISTGNWFGADTIKADPGVSITSTGDRFCYDSRIFACKDTSGQIVRRPNFQGGRMMFQTGRMPEGSGDTRIDGKPNRFGYNVELTDGLFQYDPNITFSDIQKWARGGDGRPPVSDGAFVYCKDCRRGGECSQGRAGSDGAFAKRINNRWMCD
;
A
#
# COMPACT_ATOMS: atom_id res chain seq x y z
N MET A 1 -84.04 20.69 -16.41
CA MET A 1 -83.46 19.48 -15.77
C MET A 1 -82.17 18.96 -16.42
N HIS A 2 -81.54 19.65 -17.40
CA HIS A 2 -80.33 19.15 -18.09
C HIS A 2 -78.99 19.75 -17.64
N SER A 3 -78.94 20.78 -16.79
CA SER A 3 -77.66 21.35 -16.32
C SER A 3 -77.11 20.68 -15.05
N SER A 4 -77.97 20.19 -14.16
CA SER A 4 -77.55 19.54 -12.90
C SER A 4 -76.83 18.20 -13.10
N PHE A 5 -77.14 17.48 -14.19
CA PHE A 5 -76.52 16.17 -14.48
C PHE A 5 -75.08 16.30 -14.99
N LYS A 6 -74.76 17.38 -15.72
CA LYS A 6 -73.40 17.65 -16.21
C LYS A 6 -72.44 18.08 -15.09
N PHE A 7 -72.96 18.80 -14.08
CA PHE A 7 -72.17 19.21 -12.92
C PHE A 7 -71.81 18.03 -12.00
N ALA A 8 -72.72 17.07 -11.81
CA ALA A 8 -72.47 15.88 -11.01
C ALA A 8 -71.43 14.94 -11.65
N ILE A 9 -71.47 14.79 -12.99
CA ILE A 9 -70.49 13.97 -13.73
C ILE A 9 -69.10 14.63 -13.71
N LEU A 10 -69.02 15.96 -13.81
CA LEU A 10 -67.74 16.68 -13.73
C LEU A 10 -67.12 16.59 -12.32
N PHE A 11 -67.94 16.72 -11.26
CA PHE A 11 -67.46 16.52 -9.89
C PHE A 11 -67.04 15.08 -9.63
N ALA A 12 -67.78 14.09 -10.14
CA ALA A 12 -67.40 12.68 -10.02
C ALA A 12 -66.10 12.36 -10.77
N LEU A 13 -65.88 12.92 -11.96
CA LEU A 13 -64.63 12.75 -12.72
C LEU A 13 -63.44 13.45 -12.06
N ILE A 14 -63.63 14.63 -11.48
CA ILE A 14 -62.58 15.31 -10.68
C ILE A 14 -62.30 14.53 -9.41
N PHE A 15 -63.32 14.00 -8.73
CA PHE A 15 -63.14 13.19 -7.51
C PHE A 15 -62.43 11.87 -7.83
N ILE A 16 -62.79 11.19 -8.92
CA ILE A 16 -62.14 9.96 -9.40
C ILE A 16 -60.71 10.25 -9.88
N ALA A 17 -60.45 11.38 -10.53
CA ALA A 17 -59.10 11.81 -10.90
C ALA A 17 -58.23 12.20 -9.69
N SER A 18 -58.83 12.73 -8.62
CA SER A 18 -58.12 13.03 -7.36
C SER A 18 -57.93 11.81 -6.44
N VAL A 19 -58.76 10.77 -6.57
CA VAL A 19 -58.60 9.48 -5.87
C VAL A 19 -57.64 8.54 -6.62
N GLY A 20 -57.38 8.81 -7.91
CA GLY A 20 -56.44 8.09 -8.77
C GLY A 20 -54.99 8.58 -8.72
N ILE A 21 -54.63 9.52 -7.84
CA ILE A 21 -53.21 9.74 -7.51
C ILE A 21 -52.80 8.58 -6.61
N ALA A 22 -52.54 7.42 -7.21
CA ALA A 22 -51.72 6.40 -6.57
C ALA A 22 -50.41 7.09 -6.22
N VAL A 23 -50.26 7.48 -4.96
CA VAL A 23 -49.03 8.07 -4.42
C VAL A 23 -47.96 7.04 -4.75
N ALA A 24 -47.09 7.34 -5.71
CA ALA A 24 -46.06 6.40 -6.14
C ALA A 24 -45.28 5.99 -4.88
N GLN A 25 -45.42 4.73 -4.48
CA GLN A 25 -44.79 4.26 -3.25
C GLN A 25 -43.33 3.97 -3.54
N ASN A 26 -42.46 4.60 -2.75
CA ASN A 26 -41.02 4.41 -2.84
C ASN A 26 -40.68 2.97 -2.44
N LYS A 27 -39.86 2.27 -3.24
CA LYS A 27 -39.43 0.90 -2.96
C LYS A 27 -38.14 0.90 -2.14
N PHE A 28 -38.09 0.11 -1.07
CA PHE A 28 -36.94 -0.03 -0.17
C PHE A 28 -36.59 -1.51 -0.02
N GLU A 29 -35.31 -1.83 -0.02
CA GLU A 29 -34.84 -3.22 -0.02
C GLU A 29 -33.38 -3.35 0.41
N GLY A 30 -33.04 -4.51 0.98
CA GLY A 30 -31.69 -4.83 1.41
C GLY A 30 -31.57 -6.23 2.00
N TYR A 31 -30.37 -6.55 2.47
CA TYR A 31 -30.06 -7.76 3.23
C TYR A 31 -29.84 -7.42 4.71
N SER A 32 -30.21 -8.35 5.59
CA SER A 32 -29.91 -8.26 7.01
C SER A 32 -28.57 -8.95 7.31
N PHE A 33 -27.70 -8.29 8.05
CA PHE A 33 -26.37 -8.79 8.38
C PHE A 33 -25.90 -8.22 9.72
N THR A 34 -24.92 -8.87 10.33
CA THR A 34 -24.13 -8.29 11.42
C THR A 34 -22.87 -7.66 10.86
N LEU A 35 -22.50 -6.49 11.38
CA LEU A 35 -21.24 -5.82 11.09
C LEU A 35 -20.43 -5.76 12.39
N GLU A 36 -19.31 -6.45 12.43
CA GLU A 36 -18.37 -6.44 13.55
C GLU A 36 -17.12 -5.64 13.18
N ALA A 37 -16.75 -4.72 14.06
CA ALA A 37 -15.57 -3.85 13.91
C ALA A 37 -14.49 -4.23 14.94
N ASP A 38 -14.34 -5.53 15.21
CA ASP A 38 -13.44 -5.99 16.26
C ASP A 38 -11.98 -6.09 15.80
N ILE A 39 -11.10 -6.35 16.77
CA ILE A 39 -9.67 -6.56 16.54
C ILE A 39 -9.30 -8.05 16.49
N SER A 40 -10.30 -8.94 16.42
CA SER A 40 -10.09 -10.39 16.54
C SER A 40 -9.76 -11.07 15.21
N GLY A 41 -9.83 -10.33 14.10
CA GLY A 41 -9.48 -10.79 12.75
C GLY A 41 -10.54 -11.68 12.10
N THR A 42 -11.81 -11.59 12.53
CA THR A 42 -12.95 -12.33 11.96
C THR A 42 -13.46 -11.68 10.67
N CYS A 43 -14.40 -12.35 9.98
CA CYS A 43 -15.14 -11.72 8.89
C CYS A 43 -15.98 -10.56 9.47
N PRO A 44 -15.86 -9.32 8.96
CA PRO A 44 -16.60 -8.19 9.51
C PRO A 44 -18.09 -8.27 9.19
N ILE A 45 -18.47 -8.89 8.07
CA ILE A 45 -19.88 -9.10 7.71
C ILE A 45 -20.26 -10.56 7.87
N THR A 46 -21.38 -10.80 8.55
CA THR A 46 -22.10 -12.07 8.48
C THR A 46 -23.55 -11.83 8.05
N TYR A 47 -23.88 -12.24 6.81
CA TYR A 47 -25.25 -12.21 6.32
C TYR A 47 -26.11 -13.21 7.10
N LEU A 48 -27.28 -12.78 7.53
CA LEU A 48 -28.18 -13.61 8.32
C LEU A 48 -28.87 -14.68 7.43
N PRO A 49 -29.29 -15.82 8.00
CA PRO A 49 -29.93 -16.91 7.25
C PRO A 49 -31.12 -16.42 6.43
N SER A 50 -31.47 -17.11 5.33
CA SER A 50 -32.56 -16.71 4.43
C SER A 50 -33.98 -16.95 4.99
N THR A 51 -34.11 -17.57 6.17
CA THR A 51 -35.40 -17.86 6.79
C THR A 51 -35.39 -17.59 8.30
N GLY A 52 -36.56 -17.22 8.85
CA GLY A 52 -36.82 -17.10 10.28
C GLY A 52 -36.80 -15.66 10.82
N ALA A 53 -37.48 -15.43 11.95
CA ALA A 53 -37.69 -14.08 12.52
C ALA A 53 -36.40 -13.33 12.92
N LYS A 54 -35.26 -14.02 13.00
CA LYS A 54 -33.95 -13.44 13.34
C LYS A 54 -33.36 -12.54 12.25
N ASN A 55 -33.93 -12.53 11.05
CA ASN A 55 -33.46 -11.70 9.93
C ASN A 55 -34.43 -10.57 9.56
N ALA A 56 -35.54 -10.41 10.27
CA ALA A 56 -36.53 -9.36 10.03
C ALA A 56 -36.02 -7.98 10.48
N ILE A 57 -36.49 -6.92 9.84
CA ILE A 57 -36.16 -5.55 10.20
C ILE A 57 -37.37 -4.84 10.79
N GLU A 58 -37.12 -3.84 11.63
CA GLU A 58 -38.13 -2.89 12.07
C GLU A 58 -37.96 -1.56 11.31
N VAL A 59 -39.06 -0.99 10.85
CA VAL A 59 -39.05 0.23 10.02
C VAL A 59 -39.68 1.38 10.79
N TYR A 60 -38.93 2.46 10.93
CA TYR A 60 -39.31 3.66 11.66
C TYR A 60 -39.26 4.89 10.75
N ILE A 61 -40.03 5.92 11.10
CA ILE A 61 -39.95 7.21 10.44
C ILE A 61 -38.60 7.84 10.77
N ALA A 62 -37.83 8.18 9.74
CA ALA A 62 -36.51 8.80 9.91
C ALA A 62 -36.58 10.08 10.76
N GLY A 63 -35.52 10.34 11.53
CA GLY A 63 -35.41 11.55 12.37
C GLY A 63 -36.41 11.61 13.53
N THR A 64 -36.94 10.46 13.96
CA THR A 64 -37.79 10.33 15.15
C THR A 64 -37.11 9.57 16.29
N ASP A 65 -35.81 9.28 16.17
CA ASP A 65 -35.01 8.50 17.13
C ASP A 65 -35.67 7.17 17.48
N LEU A 66 -36.15 6.44 16.46
CA LEU A 66 -36.87 5.16 16.60
C LEU A 66 -38.16 5.23 17.45
N ARG A 67 -38.73 6.41 17.70
CA ARG A 67 -39.96 6.55 18.51
C ARG A 67 -41.23 6.30 17.71
N GLN A 68 -41.20 6.50 16.40
CA GLN A 68 -42.38 6.35 15.54
C GLN A 68 -42.17 5.26 14.49
N LYS A 69 -42.89 4.13 14.63
CA LYS A 69 -42.93 3.09 13.59
C LYS A 69 -43.53 3.66 12.30
N ALA A 70 -43.04 3.17 11.16
CA ALA A 70 -43.55 3.57 9.85
C ALA A 70 -44.99 3.05 9.64
N PRO A 71 -45.98 3.94 9.41
CA PRO A 71 -47.32 3.53 9.01
C PRO A 71 -47.38 3.30 7.50
N ASN A 72 -48.37 2.53 7.05
CA ASN A 72 -48.73 2.39 5.63
C ASN A 72 -47.62 1.85 4.72
N ILE A 73 -46.77 0.96 5.23
CA ILE A 73 -45.82 0.21 4.41
C ILE A 73 -46.45 -1.10 3.88
N SER A 74 -46.12 -1.49 2.66
CA SER A 74 -46.60 -2.71 2.01
C SER A 74 -45.42 -3.62 1.61
N PRO A 75 -45.56 -4.95 1.63
CA PRO A 75 -44.49 -5.86 1.21
C PRO A 75 -44.24 -5.81 -0.30
N CYS A 76 -43.00 -6.10 -0.73
CA CYS A 76 -42.65 -6.33 -2.14
C CYS A 76 -41.69 -7.51 -2.30
N ASP A 77 -41.43 -7.94 -3.55
CA ASP A 77 -40.44 -8.98 -3.91
C ASP A 77 -40.50 -10.27 -3.06
N GLY A 78 -41.70 -10.70 -2.71
CA GLY A 78 -41.94 -11.90 -1.90
C GLY A 78 -41.54 -11.77 -0.42
N SER A 79 -41.24 -10.55 0.05
CA SER A 79 -41.12 -10.24 1.48
C SER A 79 -42.50 -10.17 2.13
N ASP A 80 -42.52 -10.11 3.46
CA ASP A 80 -43.75 -10.07 4.24
C ASP A 80 -43.69 -8.96 5.29
N VAL A 81 -44.81 -8.30 5.57
CA VAL A 81 -44.86 -7.17 6.52
C VAL A 81 -45.96 -7.43 7.54
N ARG A 82 -45.59 -7.57 8.82
CA ARG A 82 -46.52 -7.82 9.94
C ARG A 82 -46.06 -7.06 11.18
N ASP A 83 -46.98 -6.42 11.90
CA ASP A 83 -46.72 -5.71 13.17
C ASP A 83 -45.59 -4.64 13.12
N GLY A 84 -45.42 -4.01 11.95
CA GLY A 84 -44.36 -3.03 11.68
C GLY A 84 -42.96 -3.64 11.52
N LYS A 85 -42.88 -4.95 11.30
CA LYS A 85 -41.67 -5.68 10.91
C LYS A 85 -41.75 -6.11 9.46
N THR A 86 -40.63 -6.00 8.75
CA THR A 86 -40.47 -6.54 7.39
C THR A 86 -39.61 -7.79 7.47
N TYR A 87 -40.18 -8.91 7.06
CA TYR A 87 -39.54 -10.22 6.98
C TYR A 87 -38.93 -10.42 5.60
N THR A 88 -37.81 -11.13 5.57
CA THR A 88 -37.10 -11.44 4.33
C THR A 88 -37.84 -12.48 3.48
N ASN A 89 -37.55 -12.46 2.18
CA ASN A 89 -37.98 -13.48 1.22
C ASN A 89 -37.06 -14.72 1.26
N GLY A 90 -37.32 -15.71 0.40
CA GLY A 90 -36.56 -16.98 0.36
C GLY A 90 -35.06 -16.89 0.08
N ILE A 91 -34.55 -15.72 -0.34
CA ILE A 91 -33.12 -15.46 -0.55
C ILE A 91 -32.51 -14.57 0.56
N GLY A 92 -33.24 -14.28 1.63
CA GLY A 92 -32.77 -13.46 2.77
C GLY A 92 -32.79 -11.95 2.54
N ARG A 93 -33.45 -11.49 1.48
CA ARG A 93 -33.64 -10.06 1.16
C ARG A 93 -34.98 -9.58 1.70
N TRP A 94 -34.99 -8.45 2.38
CA TRP A 94 -36.24 -7.78 2.76
C TRP A 94 -36.59 -6.69 1.74
N CYS A 95 -37.88 -6.42 1.59
CA CYS A 95 -38.41 -5.42 0.66
C CYS A 95 -39.75 -4.88 1.17
N PHE A 96 -39.91 -3.57 1.15
CA PHE A 96 -41.20 -2.92 1.38
C PHE A 96 -41.36 -1.65 0.51
N GLN A 97 -42.60 -1.21 0.32
CA GLN A 97 -42.94 0.06 -0.31
C GLN A 97 -43.58 1.00 0.71
N GLY A 98 -43.30 2.30 0.61
CA GLY A 98 -43.83 3.29 1.55
C GLY A 98 -43.86 4.72 0.99
N PRO A 99 -44.63 5.63 1.61
CA PRO A 99 -44.79 7.00 1.12
C PRO A 99 -43.65 7.95 1.52
N GLU A 100 -42.86 7.65 2.54
CA GLU A 100 -41.77 8.55 2.95
C GLU A 100 -40.61 8.49 1.93
N PRO A 101 -39.85 9.59 1.77
CA PRO A 101 -38.64 9.60 0.94
C PRO A 101 -37.45 8.87 1.59
N MET A 102 -37.52 8.60 2.89
CA MET A 102 -36.50 7.84 3.63
C MET A 102 -37.08 7.27 4.93
N TYR A 103 -36.50 6.17 5.41
CA TYR A 103 -36.87 5.53 6.67
C TYR A 103 -35.64 5.29 7.55
N GLU A 104 -35.84 5.04 8.84
CA GLU A 104 -34.81 4.47 9.71
C GLU A 104 -35.10 2.97 9.90
N VAL A 105 -34.16 2.13 9.50
CA VAL A 105 -34.28 0.68 9.55
C VAL A 105 -33.44 0.16 10.70
N LYS A 106 -34.07 -0.57 11.63
CA LYS A 106 -33.40 -1.25 12.73
C LYS A 106 -33.25 -2.73 12.42
N LEU A 107 -32.00 -3.19 12.41
CA LEU A 107 -31.63 -4.59 12.20
C LEU A 107 -31.81 -5.40 13.50
N THR A 108 -31.86 -6.73 13.38
CA THR A 108 -32.03 -7.62 14.54
C THR A 108 -30.88 -7.60 15.54
N ASN A 109 -29.68 -7.17 15.13
CA ASN A 109 -28.55 -6.95 16.03
C ASN A 109 -28.69 -5.67 16.87
N GLY A 110 -29.79 -4.91 16.71
CA GLY A 110 -30.10 -3.70 17.46
C GLY A 110 -29.63 -2.41 16.79
N ALA A 111 -28.82 -2.49 15.75
CA ALA A 111 -28.30 -1.30 15.09
C ALA A 111 -29.34 -0.68 14.13
N SER A 112 -29.35 0.65 14.00
CA SER A 112 -30.30 1.39 13.17
C SER A 112 -29.63 2.35 12.18
N TYR A 113 -30.22 2.48 11.00
CA TYR A 113 -29.62 3.17 9.86
C TYR A 113 -30.65 3.89 9.01
N LEU A 114 -30.24 5.02 8.41
CA LEU A 114 -31.05 5.68 7.39
C LEU A 114 -31.10 4.84 6.11
N TRP A 115 -32.31 4.72 5.55
CA TRP A 115 -32.59 3.96 4.34
C TRP A 115 -33.25 4.81 3.28
N TYR A 116 -32.67 4.73 2.08
CA TYR A 116 -33.13 5.43 0.89
C TYR A 116 -33.80 4.48 -0.09
N PRO A 117 -34.77 4.98 -0.87
CA PRO A 117 -35.46 4.17 -1.84
C PRO A 117 -34.58 3.83 -3.03
N THR A 118 -34.90 2.72 -3.69
CA THR A 118 -34.20 2.33 -4.90
C THR A 118 -34.67 3.17 -6.09
N ASN A 119 -33.70 3.72 -6.80
CA ASN A 119 -33.89 4.54 -7.99
C ASN A 119 -32.77 4.29 -9.02
N GLU A 120 -32.76 5.04 -10.11
CA GLU A 120 -31.75 4.96 -11.17
C GLU A 120 -30.30 5.26 -10.71
N ASN A 121 -30.11 5.93 -9.58
CA ASN A 121 -28.80 6.24 -9.01
C ASN A 121 -28.34 5.19 -7.97
N THR A 122 -29.11 4.12 -7.76
CA THR A 122 -28.73 3.02 -6.85
C THR A 122 -27.35 2.48 -7.22
N GLY A 123 -26.46 2.41 -6.24
CA GLY A 123 -25.05 2.04 -6.43
C GLY A 123 -24.08 3.22 -6.32
N PHE A 124 -24.58 4.46 -6.32
CA PHE A 124 -23.79 5.67 -6.08
C PHE A 124 -24.44 6.53 -5.00
N TYR A 125 -23.70 6.78 -3.92
CA TYR A 125 -24.24 7.37 -2.71
C TYR A 125 -23.37 8.53 -2.24
N ASN A 126 -23.97 9.59 -1.70
CA ASN A 126 -23.24 10.73 -1.16
C ASN A 126 -23.16 10.62 0.37
N LEU A 127 -21.97 10.78 0.94
CA LEU A 127 -21.77 10.74 2.40
C LEU A 127 -22.68 11.73 3.15
N LYS A 128 -22.91 12.93 2.58
CA LYS A 128 -23.74 13.96 3.19
C LYS A 128 -25.22 13.56 3.26
N ASP A 129 -25.66 12.55 2.52
CA ASP A 129 -27.02 12.05 2.64
C ASP A 129 -27.20 11.20 3.90
N PHE A 130 -26.13 10.70 4.53
CA PHE A 130 -26.21 9.85 5.75
C PHE A 130 -26.01 10.62 7.06
N ARG A 131 -26.05 11.96 7.00
CA ARG A 131 -25.96 12.82 8.18
C ARG A 131 -27.19 12.66 9.08
N PRO A 132 -27.09 13.00 10.37
CA PRO A 132 -28.26 13.05 11.25
C PRO A 132 -29.37 13.90 10.63
N VAL A 133 -30.60 13.43 10.75
CA VAL A 133 -31.77 14.02 10.10
C VAL A 133 -32.85 14.30 11.13
N ARG A 134 -33.53 15.43 11.00
CA ARG A 134 -34.75 15.76 11.76
C ARG A 134 -35.92 15.87 10.80
N ARG A 135 -37.04 15.23 11.14
CA ARG A 135 -38.29 15.43 10.40
C ARG A 135 -38.94 16.74 10.83
N THR A 136 -39.22 17.62 9.89
CA THR A 136 -39.87 18.91 10.16
C THR A 136 -41.35 18.90 9.84
N GLN A 137 -41.74 18.18 8.77
CA GLN A 137 -43.12 17.96 8.35
C GLN A 137 -43.23 16.57 7.71
N LEU A 138 -44.45 16.12 7.43
CA LEU A 138 -44.69 14.88 6.67
C LEU A 138 -43.91 14.94 5.34
N GLY A 139 -43.05 13.94 5.08
CA GLY A 139 -42.21 13.89 3.88
C GLY A 139 -41.08 14.93 3.79
N LYS A 140 -40.84 15.76 4.82
CA LYS A 140 -39.78 16.79 4.81
C LYS A 140 -38.77 16.61 5.94
N TYR A 141 -37.51 16.73 5.56
CA TYR A 141 -36.35 16.38 6.38
C TYR A 141 -35.27 17.46 6.30
N GLU A 142 -34.70 17.80 7.45
CA GLU A 142 -33.55 18.69 7.58
C GLU A 142 -32.33 17.89 8.05
N PHE A 143 -31.23 17.97 7.30
CA PHE A 143 -29.96 17.35 7.67
C PHE A 143 -29.15 18.29 8.56
N GLN A 144 -28.60 17.74 9.63
CA GLN A 144 -27.72 18.47 10.55
C GLN A 144 -26.27 18.07 10.28
N GLU A 145 -25.39 19.07 10.16
CA GLU A 145 -23.96 18.82 9.97
C GLU A 145 -23.37 18.29 11.29
N PRO A 146 -22.85 17.06 11.33
CA PRO A 146 -22.29 16.53 12.55
C PRO A 146 -20.88 17.11 12.79
N LYS A 147 -20.49 17.23 14.06
CA LYS A 147 -19.12 17.59 14.43
C LYS A 147 -18.13 16.43 14.30
N ASP A 148 -18.64 15.20 14.33
CA ASP A 148 -17.91 13.96 14.10
C ASP A 148 -18.67 13.08 13.10
N TYR A 149 -17.99 12.62 12.05
CA TYR A 149 -18.58 11.88 10.93
C TYR A 149 -18.54 10.37 11.10
N THR A 150 -18.05 9.85 12.23
CA THR A 150 -17.88 8.40 12.45
C THR A 150 -19.20 7.65 12.23
N SER A 151 -20.30 8.12 12.84
CA SER A 151 -21.62 7.52 12.67
C SER A 151 -22.14 7.67 11.24
N THR A 152 -21.91 8.82 10.60
CA THR A 152 -22.29 9.07 9.20
C THR A 152 -21.60 8.11 8.23
N PHE A 153 -20.29 7.89 8.37
CA PHE A 153 -19.55 6.90 7.58
C PHE A 153 -20.05 5.47 7.83
N ARG A 154 -20.20 5.08 9.10
CA ARG A 154 -20.71 3.74 9.44
C ARG A 154 -22.10 3.52 8.86
N ASN A 155 -22.99 4.51 8.94
CA ASN A 155 -24.33 4.43 8.37
C ASN A 155 -24.30 4.26 6.85
N ALA A 156 -23.48 5.06 6.16
CA ALA A 156 -23.31 4.96 4.72
C ALA A 156 -22.80 3.57 4.31
N ILE A 157 -21.74 3.09 4.95
CA ILE A 157 -21.14 1.78 4.64
C ILE A 157 -22.11 0.65 4.96
N GLN A 158 -22.86 0.72 6.06
CA GLN A 158 -23.86 -0.28 6.40
C GLN A 158 -24.95 -0.36 5.31
N TYR A 159 -25.48 0.78 4.90
CA TYR A 159 -26.47 0.86 3.84
C TYR A 159 -25.92 0.25 2.54
N ILE A 160 -24.71 0.62 2.14
CA ILE A 160 -24.05 0.08 0.94
C ILE A 160 -23.83 -1.43 1.03
N SER A 161 -23.38 -1.90 2.20
CA SER A 161 -23.12 -3.32 2.46
C SER A 161 -24.40 -4.17 2.39
N SER A 162 -25.51 -3.62 2.87
CA SER A 162 -26.82 -4.28 2.75
C SER A 162 -27.29 -4.47 1.30
N ARG A 163 -26.67 -3.72 0.38
CA ARG A 163 -26.90 -3.77 -1.07
C ARG A 163 -25.79 -4.56 -1.78
N GLN A 164 -24.92 -5.22 -1.00
CA GLN A 164 -23.80 -6.04 -1.45
C GLN A 164 -22.71 -5.23 -2.20
N GLY A 165 -22.59 -3.93 -1.92
CA GLY A 165 -21.55 -3.07 -2.47
C GLY A 165 -22.07 -1.81 -3.14
N GLY A 166 -21.15 -0.98 -3.61
CA GLY A 166 -21.46 0.29 -4.25
C GLY A 166 -20.40 1.35 -3.98
N THR A 167 -20.67 2.56 -4.47
CA THR A 167 -19.76 3.69 -4.42
C THR A 167 -20.23 4.75 -3.43
N LEU A 168 -19.44 5.01 -2.40
CA LEU A 168 -19.59 6.15 -1.50
C LEU A 168 -18.76 7.32 -2.01
N ARG A 169 -19.42 8.36 -2.49
CA ARG A 169 -18.81 9.65 -2.80
C ARG A 169 -18.71 10.47 -1.52
N VAL A 170 -17.50 10.91 -1.21
CA VAL A 170 -17.19 11.83 -0.12
C VAL A 170 -16.95 13.20 -0.75
N PRO A 171 -17.88 14.16 -0.62
CA PRO A 171 -17.71 15.48 -1.22
C PRO A 171 -16.51 16.25 -0.68
N ASP A 172 -16.30 17.45 -1.22
CA ASP A 172 -15.38 18.42 -0.66
C ASP A 172 -15.74 18.73 0.81
N GLY A 173 -14.74 18.68 1.68
CA GLY A 173 -14.88 18.88 3.12
C GLY A 173 -13.76 18.29 3.99
N ASP A 174 -13.73 18.73 5.25
CA ASP A 174 -12.87 18.23 6.32
C ASP A 174 -13.70 17.42 7.33
N TYR A 175 -13.50 16.10 7.33
CA TYR A 175 -14.32 15.14 8.06
C TYR A 175 -13.56 14.62 9.28
N VAL A 176 -13.89 15.12 10.47
CA VAL A 176 -13.35 14.62 11.74
C VAL A 176 -14.02 13.31 12.12
N VAL A 177 -13.22 12.32 12.53
CA VAL A 177 -13.68 11.03 13.05
C VAL A 177 -12.97 10.68 14.37
N GLY A 178 -13.57 9.80 15.18
CA GLY A 178 -12.99 9.32 16.43
C GLY A 178 -13.15 10.23 17.65
N THR A 179 -14.13 11.12 17.64
CA THR A 179 -14.40 12.08 18.72
C THR A 179 -15.85 12.03 19.20
N LEU A 180 -16.10 12.51 20.41
CA LEU A 180 -17.47 12.60 20.97
C LEU A 180 -18.25 13.80 20.41
N ASP A 181 -17.55 14.88 20.10
CA ASP A 181 -18.16 16.19 19.78
C ASP A 181 -17.33 17.02 18.80
N GLY A 182 -16.49 16.36 18.00
CA GLY A 182 -15.50 17.00 17.14
C GLY A 182 -14.24 17.44 17.89
N VAL A 183 -14.24 17.44 19.22
CA VAL A 183 -13.12 17.91 20.06
C VAL A 183 -12.57 16.82 20.94
N ARG A 184 -13.37 16.22 21.82
CA ARG A 184 -12.93 15.25 22.84
C ARG A 184 -12.78 13.84 22.29
N ARG A 185 -11.78 13.11 22.79
CA ARG A 185 -11.55 11.70 22.41
C ARG A 185 -12.74 10.85 22.81
N ASP A 186 -13.21 10.01 21.89
CA ASP A 186 -14.15 8.94 22.22
C ASP A 186 -13.37 7.71 22.74
N PRO A 187 -13.53 7.33 24.02
CA PRO A 187 -12.84 6.16 24.59
C PRO A 187 -13.35 4.83 24.01
N ASN A 188 -14.54 4.82 23.41
CA ASN A 188 -15.18 3.64 22.83
C ASN A 188 -15.11 3.63 21.30
N TYR A 189 -14.29 4.51 20.71
CA TYR A 189 -14.13 4.58 19.27
C TYR A 189 -13.67 3.22 18.71
N GLN A 190 -14.30 2.84 17.60
CA GLN A 190 -13.86 1.73 16.76
C GLN A 190 -13.64 2.27 15.35
N ALA A 191 -12.71 1.68 14.62
CA ALA A 191 -12.45 2.07 13.24
C ALA A 191 -13.71 1.98 12.37
N ILE A 192 -13.74 2.73 11.28
CA ILE A 192 -14.77 2.60 10.26
C ILE A 192 -14.45 1.35 9.43
N THR A 193 -15.23 0.29 9.62
CA THR A 193 -15.03 -0.98 8.91
C THR A 193 -15.40 -0.86 7.44
N LEU A 194 -14.47 -1.19 6.55
CA LEU A 194 -14.69 -1.33 5.12
C LEU A 194 -15.14 -2.75 4.79
N THR A 195 -16.05 -2.88 3.85
CA THR A 195 -16.76 -4.11 3.54
C THR A 195 -16.64 -4.46 2.06
N SER A 196 -16.94 -5.71 1.70
CA SER A 196 -16.74 -6.18 0.34
C SER A 196 -17.54 -5.40 -0.71
N GLY A 197 -16.93 -5.12 -1.85
CA GLY A 197 -17.56 -4.40 -2.97
C GLY A 197 -17.72 -2.89 -2.78
N LEU A 198 -17.04 -2.31 -1.78
CA LEU A 198 -17.12 -0.89 -1.44
C LEU A 198 -16.06 -0.07 -2.20
N ASN A 199 -16.50 1.01 -2.86
CA ASN A 199 -15.64 2.04 -3.39
C ASN A 199 -15.85 3.36 -2.64
N ILE A 200 -14.83 3.88 -1.98
CA ILE A 200 -14.84 5.22 -1.37
C ILE A 200 -14.08 6.17 -2.29
N ILE A 201 -14.74 7.24 -2.74
CA ILE A 201 -14.19 8.19 -3.71
C ILE A 201 -14.36 9.61 -3.16
N GLY A 202 -13.27 10.33 -2.96
CA GLY A 202 -13.31 11.76 -2.62
C GLY A 202 -13.41 12.68 -3.84
N ALA A 203 -13.39 13.99 -3.59
CA ALA A 203 -13.37 15.02 -4.62
C ALA A 203 -11.95 15.31 -5.17
N GLY A 204 -10.92 14.76 -4.54
CA GLY A 204 -9.51 14.95 -4.91
C GLY A 204 -8.59 14.70 -3.72
N SER A 205 -7.35 14.34 -4.03
CA SER A 205 -6.28 14.13 -3.05
C SER A 205 -5.19 15.17 -3.19
N ASN A 206 -4.72 15.68 -2.04
CA ASN A 206 -3.51 16.47 -1.94
C ASN A 206 -2.94 16.33 -0.52
N ALA A 207 -1.65 16.58 -0.32
CA ALA A 207 -1.12 16.70 1.04
C ALA A 207 -1.47 18.08 1.61
N SER A 208 -2.04 18.07 2.80
CA SER A 208 -2.17 19.28 3.59
C SER A 208 -0.79 19.64 4.15
N VAL A 209 -0.02 20.49 3.47
CA VAL A 209 1.30 20.93 3.96
C VAL A 209 1.29 22.40 4.33
N ALA A 210 1.85 22.71 5.49
CA ALA A 210 2.17 24.08 5.88
C ALA A 210 3.16 24.64 4.85
N ASN A 211 2.88 25.80 4.29
CA ASN A 211 3.85 26.50 3.46
C ASN A 211 3.93 27.95 3.95
N SER A 212 5.12 28.55 3.87
CA SER A 212 5.37 29.90 4.36
C SER A 212 4.99 31.01 3.39
N ASN A 213 4.75 30.71 2.10
CA ASN A 213 4.74 31.69 1.01
C ASN A 213 3.45 31.69 0.15
N LEU A 214 2.48 30.84 0.48
CA LEU A 214 1.20 30.63 -0.19
C LEU A 214 0.14 30.32 0.89
N PRO A 215 -1.17 30.51 0.61
CA PRO A 215 -2.22 30.00 1.47
C PRO A 215 -2.04 28.50 1.73
N TRP A 216 -2.44 28.04 2.92
CA TRP A 216 -2.47 26.62 3.26
C TRP A 216 -3.25 25.87 2.17
N ARG A 217 -2.63 24.86 1.58
CA ARG A 217 -3.29 23.98 0.61
C ARG A 217 -3.90 22.84 1.40
N PHE A 218 -5.22 22.71 1.33
CA PHE A 218 -5.92 21.57 1.88
C PHE A 218 -6.30 20.61 0.75
N SER A 219 -6.33 19.31 1.06
CA SER A 219 -7.01 18.36 0.18
C SER A 219 -8.49 18.74 0.05
N PRO A 220 -9.09 18.65 -1.15
CA PRO A 220 -10.53 18.85 -1.33
C PRO A 220 -11.35 17.93 -0.41
N THR A 221 -10.96 16.66 -0.33
CA THR A 221 -11.55 15.72 0.62
C THR A 221 -10.50 15.25 1.61
N ARG A 222 -10.75 15.50 2.89
CA ARG A 222 -9.88 15.07 3.99
C ARG A 222 -10.68 14.37 5.08
N ILE A 223 -10.25 13.17 5.48
CA ILE A 223 -10.78 12.47 6.65
C ILE A 223 -9.67 12.41 7.69
N ARG A 224 -9.94 12.88 8.92
CA ARG A 224 -8.88 13.04 9.92
C ARG A 224 -9.22 12.59 11.32
N LEU A 225 -8.18 12.11 12.00
CA LEU A 225 -8.17 11.82 13.44
C LEU A 225 -7.67 13.03 14.22
N ARG A 226 -8.01 13.10 15.52
CA ARG A 226 -7.50 14.13 16.45
C ARG A 226 -6.70 13.55 17.62
N TYR A 227 -6.66 12.23 17.76
CA TYR A 227 -6.08 11.56 18.91
C TYR A 227 -5.25 10.33 18.50
N PRO A 228 -4.25 9.95 19.33
CA PRO A 228 -3.46 8.75 19.10
C PRO A 228 -4.28 7.48 19.32
N ASN A 229 -3.70 6.34 18.92
CA ASN A 229 -4.27 5.01 19.12
C ASN A 229 -5.66 4.85 18.50
N GLN A 230 -5.82 5.35 17.26
CA GLN A 230 -7.05 5.31 16.49
C GLN A 230 -6.76 4.98 15.02
N THR A 231 -7.67 4.25 14.40
CA THR A 231 -7.62 3.91 12.98
C THR A 231 -8.77 4.58 12.25
N ILE A 232 -8.56 5.17 11.07
CA ILE A 232 -9.69 5.67 10.25
C ILE A 232 -10.46 4.48 9.68
N PHE A 233 -9.83 3.71 8.80
CA PHE A 233 -10.45 2.58 8.13
C PHE A 233 -9.89 1.24 8.57
N ARG A 234 -10.76 0.26 8.80
CA ARG A 234 -10.37 -1.11 9.11
C ARG A 234 -10.90 -2.09 8.08
N ILE A 235 -10.06 -3.04 7.68
CA ILE A 235 -10.42 -4.17 6.82
C ILE A 235 -10.25 -5.45 7.64
N GLY A 236 -11.33 -6.22 7.77
CA GLY A 236 -11.32 -7.52 8.45
C GLY A 236 -11.10 -8.68 7.47
N GLY A 237 -11.08 -9.91 7.98
CA GLY A 237 -11.02 -11.12 7.16
C GLY A 237 -12.21 -11.23 6.19
N CYS A 238 -12.15 -12.10 5.17
CA CYS A 238 -13.27 -12.35 4.25
C CYS A 238 -13.73 -11.12 3.44
N THR A 239 -12.91 -10.07 3.39
CA THR A 239 -13.25 -8.81 2.71
C THR A 239 -12.62 -8.78 1.33
N ASN A 240 -13.41 -8.44 0.31
CA ASN A 240 -12.95 -8.47 -1.09
C ASN A 240 -13.35 -7.21 -1.85
N GLN A 241 -12.53 -6.79 -2.82
CA GLN A 241 -12.87 -5.72 -3.77
C GLN A 241 -13.19 -4.40 -3.09
N VAL A 242 -12.22 -3.85 -2.36
CA VAL A 242 -12.33 -2.53 -1.74
C VAL A 242 -11.42 -1.54 -2.47
N THR A 243 -11.99 -0.40 -2.85
CA THR A 243 -11.24 0.73 -3.43
C THR A 243 -11.38 1.95 -2.54
N VAL A 244 -10.28 2.63 -2.24
CA VAL A 244 -10.28 3.95 -1.62
C VAL A 244 -9.46 4.88 -2.50
N LYS A 245 -10.06 5.99 -2.95
CA LYS A 245 -9.38 6.90 -3.87
C LYS A 245 -9.81 8.36 -3.79
N ASP A 246 -8.98 9.22 -4.37
CA ASP A 246 -9.24 10.64 -4.57
C ASP A 246 -9.50 11.39 -3.25
N LEU A 247 -8.77 11.07 -2.18
CA LEU A 247 -8.92 11.70 -0.86
C LEU A 247 -7.61 11.75 -0.06
N GLU A 248 -7.61 12.53 1.01
CA GLU A 248 -6.56 12.56 2.02
C GLU A 248 -7.03 11.87 3.31
N LEU A 249 -6.22 10.97 3.82
CA LEU A 249 -6.30 10.45 5.17
C LEU A 249 -5.23 11.15 6.00
N MET A 250 -5.66 11.80 7.07
CA MET A 250 -4.78 12.54 7.96
C MET A 250 -4.88 11.97 9.37
N GLY A 251 -3.73 11.58 9.91
CA GLY A 251 -3.56 11.15 11.28
C GLY A 251 -3.61 12.33 12.23
N ASN A 252 -2.96 12.14 13.37
CA ASN A 252 -2.98 13.11 14.45
C ASN A 252 -1.98 14.25 14.20
N SER A 253 -2.33 15.14 13.27
CA SER A 253 -1.43 16.14 12.74
C SER A 253 -1.29 17.41 13.60
N SER A 254 -0.11 18.05 13.50
CA SER A 254 0.19 19.39 14.05
C SER A 254 -0.15 20.55 13.10
N LEU A 255 -0.75 20.26 11.94
CA LEU A 255 -0.90 21.20 10.82
C LEU A 255 -1.97 22.28 11.00
N MET A 256 -2.64 22.41 12.14
CA MET A 256 -3.83 23.26 12.29
C MET A 256 -3.78 24.15 13.53
N ALA A 257 -2.63 24.76 13.86
CA ALA A 257 -2.42 25.43 15.16
C ALA A 257 -2.78 24.53 16.37
N GLU A 258 -2.86 23.22 16.13
CA GLU A 258 -3.06 22.19 17.13
C GLU A 258 -1.68 21.77 17.62
N ALA A 259 -1.51 21.66 18.94
CA ALA A 259 -0.23 21.24 19.53
C ALA A 259 0.27 19.95 18.88
N LYS A 260 1.60 19.79 18.73
CA LYS A 260 2.21 18.54 18.23
C LYS A 260 1.65 17.37 19.01
N ARG A 261 1.02 16.41 18.33
CA ARG A 261 0.42 15.26 18.98
C ARG A 261 1.12 13.97 18.58
N ASP A 262 1.19 13.06 19.53
CA ASP A 262 1.71 11.71 19.34
C ASP A 262 0.89 10.99 18.27
N SER A 263 1.57 10.37 17.30
CA SER A 263 0.94 9.55 16.26
C SER A 263 0.93 8.06 16.61
N THR A 264 1.51 7.65 17.74
CA THR A 264 1.62 6.24 18.15
C THR A 264 0.27 5.51 18.13
N GLY A 265 0.25 4.33 17.49
CA GLY A 265 -0.97 3.53 17.30
C GLY A 265 -2.01 4.16 16.38
N THR A 266 -1.66 5.19 15.61
CA THR A 266 -2.59 5.86 14.70
C THR A 266 -2.40 5.36 13.28
N TYR A 267 -3.47 4.84 12.66
CA TYR A 267 -3.40 4.22 11.34
C TYR A 267 -4.40 4.84 10.35
N GLY A 268 -3.98 5.02 9.10
CA GLY A 268 -4.89 5.43 8.03
C GLY A 268 -5.81 4.27 7.66
N VAL A 269 -5.20 3.15 7.28
CA VAL A 269 -5.87 1.88 7.01
C VAL A 269 -5.19 0.79 7.82
N GLU A 270 -5.97 0.03 8.58
CA GLU A 270 -5.53 -1.17 9.28
C GLU A 270 -6.26 -2.39 8.69
N ALA A 271 -5.52 -3.31 8.08
CA ALA A 271 -6.04 -4.58 7.63
C ALA A 271 -5.55 -5.69 8.56
N LEU A 272 -6.48 -6.42 9.16
CA LEU A 272 -6.15 -7.54 10.02
C LEU A 272 -7.11 -8.71 9.85
N GLY A 273 -6.57 -9.92 9.93
CA GLY A 273 -7.34 -11.15 9.85
C GLY A 273 -6.57 -12.34 10.39
N LYS A 274 -7.23 -13.49 10.45
CA LYS A 274 -6.62 -14.75 10.86
C LYS A 274 -7.15 -15.92 10.02
N TRP A 275 -6.30 -16.91 9.79
CA TRP A 275 -6.73 -18.22 9.34
C TRP A 275 -7.28 -18.99 10.56
N ALA A 276 -8.57 -18.86 10.80
CA ALA A 276 -9.19 -19.37 12.02
C ALA A 276 -9.20 -20.90 12.05
N LYS A 277 -9.03 -21.48 13.24
CA LYS A 277 -9.11 -22.92 13.47
C LYS A 277 -10.05 -23.21 14.63
N ASN A 278 -11.01 -24.09 14.41
CA ASN A 278 -11.89 -24.55 15.47
C ASN A 278 -11.11 -25.46 16.42
N SER A 279 -11.00 -25.06 17.68
CA SER A 279 -10.21 -25.78 18.69
C SER A 279 -10.75 -27.17 19.06
N ARG A 280 -12.02 -27.46 18.75
CA ARG A 280 -12.66 -28.75 19.03
C ARG A 280 -12.65 -29.69 17.83
N THR A 281 -12.92 -29.17 16.64
CA THR A 281 -13.06 -29.99 15.42
C THR A 281 -11.80 -30.01 14.56
N GLY A 282 -10.87 -29.08 14.79
CA GLY A 282 -9.70 -28.86 13.93
C GLY A 282 -10.04 -28.22 12.58
N GLN A 283 -11.31 -27.93 12.30
CA GLN A 283 -11.74 -27.34 11.04
C GLN A 283 -11.15 -25.94 10.86
N GLU A 284 -10.61 -25.69 9.69
CA GLU A 284 -9.98 -24.43 9.33
C GLU A 284 -10.94 -23.54 8.51
N SER A 285 -10.86 -22.23 8.74
CA SER A 285 -11.60 -21.19 8.01
C SER A 285 -10.61 -20.11 7.58
N PRO A 286 -10.20 -20.08 6.30
CA PRO A 286 -9.05 -19.29 5.85
C PRO A 286 -9.25 -17.78 5.96
N ASN A 287 -10.51 -17.29 5.99
CA ASN A 287 -10.90 -15.89 6.13
C ASN A 287 -10.02 -14.89 5.34
N SER A 288 -9.46 -15.33 4.20
CA SER A 288 -8.58 -14.53 3.37
C SER A 288 -9.30 -13.31 2.82
N SER A 289 -8.53 -12.27 2.55
CA SER A 289 -9.04 -11.02 1.99
C SER A 289 -8.24 -10.66 0.75
N GLN A 290 -8.89 -10.14 -0.29
CA GLN A 290 -8.22 -9.92 -1.57
C GLN A 290 -8.81 -8.78 -2.40
N VAL A 291 -8.00 -8.29 -3.34
CA VAL A 291 -8.38 -7.28 -4.34
C VAL A 291 -8.64 -5.93 -3.67
N PHE A 292 -7.54 -5.21 -3.39
CA PHE A 292 -7.58 -3.91 -2.72
C PHE A 292 -6.87 -2.86 -3.56
N LYS A 293 -7.49 -1.68 -3.68
CA LYS A 293 -6.96 -0.56 -4.47
C LYS A 293 -6.94 0.72 -3.65
N PHE A 294 -5.76 1.32 -3.55
CA PHE A 294 -5.54 2.63 -2.96
C PHE A 294 -4.98 3.54 -4.06
N GLU A 295 -5.83 4.40 -4.63
CA GLU A 295 -5.51 5.13 -5.86
C GLU A 295 -5.62 6.64 -5.64
N ASN A 296 -4.63 7.43 -6.09
CA ASN A 296 -4.65 8.90 -5.92
C ASN A 296 -5.05 9.31 -4.48
N ILE A 297 -4.29 8.82 -3.50
CA ILE A 297 -4.61 8.93 -2.09
C ILE A 297 -3.41 9.44 -1.31
N THR A 298 -3.66 10.31 -0.34
CA THR A 298 -2.62 10.85 0.53
C THR A 298 -2.78 10.24 1.92
N PHE A 299 -1.69 9.75 2.50
CA PHE A 299 -1.61 9.29 3.88
C PHE A 299 -0.63 10.18 4.63
N GLN A 300 -1.11 10.88 5.66
CA GLN A 300 -0.31 11.90 6.31
C GLN A 300 -0.35 11.80 7.84
N ASP A 301 0.81 11.97 8.49
CA ASP A 301 0.94 12.07 9.96
C ASP A 301 0.44 10.84 10.77
N PHE A 302 0.61 9.63 10.23
CA PHE A 302 0.28 8.38 10.91
C PHE A 302 1.51 7.72 11.58
N ASP A 303 1.27 6.81 12.54
CA ASP A 303 2.28 5.80 12.88
C ASP A 303 2.48 4.87 11.68
N LYS A 304 1.38 4.41 11.07
CA LYS A 304 1.40 3.63 9.82
C LYS A 304 0.32 4.11 8.88
N GLY A 305 0.67 4.47 7.64
CA GLY A 305 -0.32 4.87 6.64
C GLY A 305 -1.25 3.69 6.31
N ILE A 306 -0.65 2.60 5.82
CA ILE A 306 -1.31 1.29 5.64
C ILE A 306 -0.61 0.29 6.55
N TYR A 307 -1.37 -0.39 7.41
CA TYR A 307 -0.86 -1.41 8.31
C TYR A 307 -1.59 -2.74 8.07
N VAL A 308 -0.86 -3.74 7.58
CA VAL A 308 -1.39 -5.08 7.32
C VAL A 308 -0.69 -6.08 8.22
N HIS A 309 -1.46 -6.81 9.02
CA HIS A 309 -0.91 -7.80 9.93
C HIS A 309 -1.90 -8.92 10.25
N ASN A 310 -1.38 -10.06 10.70
CA ASN A 310 -2.21 -11.13 11.24
C ASN A 310 -2.74 -10.75 12.64
N ALA A 311 -3.97 -11.15 12.94
CA ALA A 311 -4.55 -10.95 14.25
C ALA A 311 -3.93 -11.91 15.29
N ASN A 312 -3.62 -11.38 16.48
CA ASN A 312 -3.02 -12.11 17.61
C ASN A 312 -1.68 -12.80 17.29
N ASP A 313 -0.89 -12.29 16.35
CA ASP A 313 0.31 -12.99 15.89
C ASP A 313 1.38 -13.17 16.98
N GLU A 314 1.60 -12.16 17.83
CA GLU A 314 2.54 -12.23 18.96
C GLU A 314 2.14 -13.26 20.01
N ASN A 315 0.84 -13.54 20.11
CA ASN A 315 0.26 -14.49 21.06
C ASN A 315 -0.43 -15.65 20.33
N CYS A 316 0.07 -16.00 19.13
CA CYS A 316 -0.64 -16.92 18.27
C CYS A 316 -0.83 -18.28 18.96
N LYS A 317 -2.09 -18.69 19.11
CA LYS A 317 -2.47 -19.99 19.64
C LYS A 317 -2.78 -20.95 18.50
N ALA A 318 -1.89 -21.90 18.25
CA ALA A 318 -1.99 -22.83 17.12
C ALA A 318 -3.25 -23.73 17.12
N ASN A 319 -3.94 -23.84 18.26
CA ASN A 319 -5.24 -24.54 18.37
C ASN A 319 -6.44 -23.66 18.01
N GLU A 320 -6.26 -22.34 17.88
CA GLU A 320 -7.33 -21.36 17.56
C GLU A 320 -7.12 -20.72 16.18
N GLN A 321 -5.91 -20.78 15.62
CA GLN A 321 -5.59 -20.29 14.27
C GLN A 321 -4.32 -20.95 13.70
N VAL A 322 -4.18 -20.91 12.38
CA VAL A 322 -2.90 -21.21 11.72
C VAL A 322 -2.07 -19.94 11.69
N CYS A 323 -0.99 -19.92 12.48
CA CYS A 323 -0.17 -18.73 12.71
C CYS A 323 0.46 -18.21 11.41
N LYS A 324 0.45 -16.89 11.21
CA LYS A 324 1.07 -16.23 10.04
C LYS A 324 0.53 -16.70 8.68
N SER A 325 -0.67 -17.29 8.65
CA SER A 325 -1.27 -17.86 7.44
C SER A 325 -2.46 -17.07 6.90
N TRP A 326 -2.82 -15.92 7.50
CA TRP A 326 -3.82 -15.08 6.86
C TRP A 326 -3.27 -14.47 5.57
N HIS A 327 -4.10 -14.45 4.53
CA HIS A 327 -3.74 -13.94 3.21
C HIS A 327 -4.42 -12.59 2.96
N PHE A 328 -3.66 -11.67 2.37
CA PHE A 328 -4.08 -10.31 2.04
C PHE A 328 -3.60 -9.96 0.62
N ASP A 329 -4.33 -10.48 -0.38
CA ASP A 329 -3.80 -10.65 -1.75
C ASP A 329 -4.28 -9.59 -2.74
N TYR A 330 -3.57 -9.45 -3.86
CA TYR A 330 -3.89 -8.56 -4.97
C TYR A 330 -4.04 -7.09 -4.55
N ILE A 331 -2.96 -6.55 -3.98
CA ILE A 331 -2.95 -5.19 -3.43
C ILE A 331 -2.31 -4.25 -4.42
N LYS A 332 -3.01 -3.16 -4.75
CA LYS A 332 -2.48 -2.08 -5.59
C LYS A 332 -2.51 -0.75 -4.82
N VAL A 333 -1.35 -0.13 -4.71
CA VAL A 333 -1.20 1.28 -4.31
C VAL A 333 -0.67 2.03 -5.52
N ASP A 334 -1.40 3.04 -5.98
CA ASP A 334 -1.09 3.74 -7.22
C ASP A 334 -1.33 5.25 -7.07
N HIS A 335 -0.38 6.08 -7.50
CA HIS A 335 -0.44 7.54 -7.28
C HIS A 335 -0.63 7.89 -5.79
N GLY A 336 0.03 7.13 -4.90
CA GLY A 336 -0.03 7.38 -3.46
C GLY A 336 0.95 8.48 -3.03
N PHE A 337 0.56 9.27 -2.02
CA PHE A 337 1.48 10.21 -1.39
C PHE A 337 1.52 9.99 0.12
N PHE A 338 2.65 9.50 0.63
CA PHE A 338 2.86 9.22 2.05
C PHE A 338 3.74 10.30 2.65
N VAL A 339 3.18 11.11 3.54
CA VAL A 339 3.85 12.30 4.08
C VAL A 339 3.94 12.22 5.60
N ASN A 340 5.16 12.32 6.13
CA ASN A 340 5.40 12.42 7.58
C ASN A 340 4.80 11.29 8.42
N ASN A 341 4.68 10.09 7.83
CA ASN A 341 4.32 8.88 8.56
C ASN A 341 5.57 8.29 9.23
N LYS A 342 5.42 7.63 10.39
CA LYS A 342 6.51 6.79 10.95
C LYS A 342 6.73 5.51 10.12
N THR A 343 5.71 5.02 9.44
CA THR A 343 5.87 4.05 8.37
C THR A 343 4.83 4.32 7.30
N GLY A 344 5.21 4.39 6.03
CA GLY A 344 4.23 4.55 4.95
C GLY A 344 3.33 3.32 4.85
N ILE A 345 3.93 2.18 4.52
CA ILE A 345 3.25 0.90 4.38
C ILE A 345 3.97 -0.16 5.22
N TRP A 346 3.23 -0.89 6.05
CA TRP A 346 3.72 -2.01 6.84
C TRP A 346 2.99 -3.30 6.46
N ILE A 347 3.74 -4.35 6.13
CA ILE A 347 3.20 -5.61 5.62
C ILE A 347 3.75 -6.78 6.44
N ASP A 348 2.85 -7.58 7.02
CA ASP A 348 3.16 -8.76 7.83
C ASP A 348 2.23 -9.94 7.48
N THR A 349 2.34 -10.43 6.25
CA THR A 349 1.47 -11.45 5.65
C THR A 349 2.21 -12.26 4.56
N TYR A 350 2.45 -13.56 4.76
CA TYR A 350 3.37 -14.38 3.95
C TYR A 350 2.94 -14.71 2.52
N ASN A 351 1.64 -14.82 2.26
CA ASN A 351 1.12 -15.02 0.92
C ASN A 351 0.41 -13.73 0.55
N THR A 352 1.10 -12.88 -0.22
CA THR A 352 0.60 -11.60 -0.72
C THR A 352 1.33 -11.17 -1.97
N ASP A 353 0.58 -10.52 -2.88
CA ASP A 353 1.11 -9.92 -4.10
C ASP A 353 0.82 -8.41 -4.07
N TRP A 354 1.87 -7.62 -3.88
CA TRP A 354 1.78 -6.16 -3.78
C TRP A 354 2.31 -5.49 -5.04
N THR A 355 1.56 -4.53 -5.57
CA THR A 355 2.05 -3.58 -6.57
C THR A 355 1.95 -2.16 -6.01
N ILE A 356 3.09 -1.50 -5.90
CA ILE A 356 3.20 -0.10 -5.47
C ILE A 356 3.76 0.69 -6.66
N ALA A 357 2.96 1.59 -7.21
CA ALA A 357 3.26 2.32 -8.43
C ALA A 357 3.06 3.82 -8.26
N ASN A 358 3.87 4.63 -8.97
CA ASN A 358 3.68 6.09 -9.06
C ASN A 358 3.59 6.78 -7.69
N THR A 359 4.26 6.26 -6.67
CA THR A 359 4.03 6.62 -5.26
C THR A 359 5.23 7.35 -4.68
N VAL A 360 4.99 8.32 -3.80
CA VAL A 360 6.04 9.08 -3.13
C VAL A 360 5.96 8.90 -1.62
N PHE A 361 7.09 8.58 -1.00
CA PHE A 361 7.30 8.51 0.44
C PHE A 361 8.19 9.66 0.88
N SER A 362 7.60 10.67 1.51
CA SER A 362 8.23 11.94 1.89
C SER A 362 8.33 12.08 3.41
N TYR A 363 9.56 12.21 3.94
CA TYR A 363 9.81 12.36 5.38
C TYR A 363 10.15 13.81 5.75
N ILE A 364 9.34 14.44 6.62
CA ILE A 364 9.64 15.75 7.18
C ILE A 364 10.41 15.56 8.51
N ALA A 365 11.53 16.27 8.66
CA ALA A 365 12.57 16.14 9.69
C ALA A 365 12.10 15.94 11.14
N THR A 366 10.91 16.44 11.50
CA THR A 366 10.46 16.55 12.89
C THR A 366 10.05 15.22 13.55
N ASN A 367 9.99 14.13 12.78
CA ASN A 367 9.57 12.78 13.22
C ASN A 367 10.58 11.67 12.83
N GLY A 368 11.88 11.98 12.69
CA GLY A 368 12.85 11.04 12.14
C GLY A 368 12.90 9.66 12.84
N PRO A 369 13.36 8.60 12.15
CA PRO A 369 13.18 8.24 10.75
C PRO A 369 12.09 7.17 10.62
N GLY A 370 11.03 7.47 9.88
CA GLY A 370 10.06 6.46 9.49
C GLY A 370 10.48 5.69 8.25
N ASP A 371 10.10 4.43 8.13
CA ASP A 371 10.34 3.63 6.92
C ASP A 371 9.29 3.93 5.84
N GLY A 372 9.66 3.87 4.57
CA GLY A 372 8.72 4.04 3.46
C GLY A 372 7.82 2.83 3.38
N ILE A 373 8.44 1.68 3.12
CA ILE A 373 7.81 0.38 3.10
C ILE A 373 8.58 -0.54 4.05
N ARG A 374 7.88 -1.04 5.07
CA ARG A 374 8.36 -2.06 5.98
C ARG A 374 7.73 -3.40 5.64
N VAL A 375 8.53 -4.35 5.19
CA VAL A 375 8.12 -5.71 4.88
C VAL A 375 8.61 -6.63 5.99
N LYS A 376 7.72 -6.97 6.92
CA LYS A 376 8.01 -8.01 7.92
C LYS A 376 7.85 -9.41 7.30
N ALA A 377 6.81 -9.60 6.50
CA ALA A 377 6.61 -10.79 5.68
C ALA A 377 5.76 -10.47 4.45
N ALA A 378 6.18 -10.92 3.27
CA ALA A 378 5.40 -10.86 2.02
C ALA A 378 5.75 -12.01 1.07
N GLY A 379 4.82 -12.36 0.16
CA GLY A 379 5.07 -13.37 -0.87
C GLY A 379 5.88 -12.77 -2.02
N SER A 380 5.27 -11.82 -2.71
CA SER A 380 5.89 -11.07 -3.81
C SER A 380 5.54 -9.59 -3.77
N MET A 381 6.45 -8.75 -4.26
CA MET A 381 6.22 -7.31 -4.35
C MET A 381 6.87 -6.71 -5.59
N LEU A 382 6.11 -5.88 -6.30
CA LEU A 382 6.57 -4.98 -7.35
C LEU A 382 6.46 -3.53 -6.86
N VAL A 383 7.58 -2.82 -6.89
CA VAL A 383 7.68 -1.38 -6.67
C VAL A 383 8.10 -0.73 -7.99
N GLN A 384 7.34 0.23 -8.50
CA GLN A 384 7.67 0.88 -9.76
C GLN A 384 7.38 2.37 -9.76
N GLN A 385 8.22 3.16 -10.44
CA GLN A 385 8.03 4.62 -10.54
C GLN A 385 7.79 5.28 -9.17
N THR A 386 8.50 4.80 -8.16
CA THR A 386 8.27 5.19 -6.76
C THR A 386 9.50 5.92 -6.24
N PHE A 387 9.29 6.88 -5.34
CA PHE A 387 10.37 7.63 -4.73
C PHE A 387 10.29 7.60 -3.21
N GLY A 388 11.42 7.40 -2.53
CA GLY A 388 11.51 7.53 -1.07
C GLY A 388 12.60 8.52 -0.64
N GLY A 389 12.28 9.52 0.17
CA GLY A 389 13.30 10.48 0.59
C GLY A 389 12.86 11.59 1.53
N GLY A 390 13.86 12.28 2.09
CA GLY A 390 13.69 13.45 2.97
C GLY A 390 13.80 14.79 2.21
N TYR A 391 13.61 15.91 2.92
CA TYR A 391 13.67 17.25 2.31
C TYR A 391 15.09 17.84 2.25
N ASP A 392 15.98 17.48 3.19
CA ASP A 392 17.33 18.07 3.32
C ASP A 392 18.36 17.01 3.75
N TYR A 393 19.60 17.17 3.25
CA TYR A 393 20.75 16.30 3.51
C TYR A 393 21.37 16.49 4.91
N ALA A 394 21.13 17.62 5.59
CA ALA A 394 21.82 17.93 6.86
C ALA A 394 20.98 17.68 8.11
N SER A 395 19.69 18.01 8.07
CA SER A 395 18.84 18.04 9.29
C SER A 395 17.56 17.21 9.20
N ALA A 396 17.20 16.74 7.99
CA ALA A 396 15.91 16.14 7.69
C ALA A 396 16.02 14.75 7.04
N ILE A 397 16.93 13.92 7.55
CA ILE A 397 17.20 12.59 6.98
C ILE A 397 16.01 11.66 7.25
N GLY A 398 15.42 11.15 6.16
CA GLY A 398 14.36 10.13 6.18
C GLY A 398 14.82 8.78 6.74
N GLY A 399 13.91 7.82 6.91
CA GLY A 399 14.27 6.46 7.32
C GLY A 399 14.74 5.59 6.17
N THR A 400 14.37 4.32 6.21
CA THR A 400 14.70 3.37 5.14
C THR A 400 13.58 3.40 4.10
N PHE A 401 13.88 3.56 2.82
CA PHE A 401 12.84 3.45 1.79
C PHE A 401 12.23 2.04 1.77
N LEU A 402 13.06 0.99 1.71
CA LEU A 402 12.64 -0.42 1.74
C LEU A 402 13.32 -1.17 2.90
N ASN A 403 12.56 -1.54 3.93
CA ASN A 403 13.07 -2.31 5.07
C ASN A 403 12.45 -3.71 5.11
N VAL A 404 13.24 -4.74 4.80
CA VAL A 404 12.75 -6.08 4.47
C VAL A 404 13.28 -7.13 5.45
N ASP A 405 12.39 -7.86 6.12
CA ASP A 405 12.73 -9.03 6.95
C ASP A 405 12.60 -10.33 6.17
N THR A 406 11.43 -10.61 5.60
CA THR A 406 11.18 -11.83 4.82
C THR A 406 10.33 -11.50 3.61
N ILE A 407 10.80 -11.88 2.42
CA ILE A 407 10.02 -11.77 1.18
C ILE A 407 10.40 -12.88 0.21
N GLY A 408 9.46 -13.43 -0.55
CA GLY A 408 9.80 -14.39 -1.61
C GLY A 408 10.52 -13.72 -2.79
N SER A 409 9.98 -12.62 -3.29
CA SER A 409 10.59 -11.82 -4.37
C SER A 409 10.24 -10.34 -4.24
N LEU A 410 11.23 -9.46 -4.42
CA LEU A 410 11.07 -8.01 -4.52
C LEU A 410 11.62 -7.54 -5.86
N THR A 411 10.80 -6.88 -6.66
CA THR A 411 11.23 -6.21 -7.90
C THR A 411 11.00 -4.71 -7.81
N VAL A 412 12.03 -3.92 -8.08
CA VAL A 412 12.02 -2.46 -8.05
C VAL A 412 12.39 -1.92 -9.43
N ILE A 413 11.53 -1.11 -10.04
CA ILE A 413 11.70 -0.61 -11.42
C ILE A 413 11.58 0.91 -11.47
N ASN A 414 12.48 1.59 -12.17
CA ASN A 414 12.43 3.03 -12.44
C ASN A 414 12.10 3.85 -11.17
N SER A 415 12.72 3.50 -10.06
CA SER A 415 12.42 4.08 -8.75
C SER A 415 13.62 4.86 -8.22
N GLY A 416 13.38 5.70 -7.23
CA GLY A 416 14.40 6.59 -6.68
C GLY A 416 14.43 6.58 -5.16
N SER A 417 15.59 6.86 -4.59
CA SER A 417 15.66 7.32 -3.20
C SER A 417 16.87 8.19 -2.94
N GLU A 418 16.66 9.22 -2.14
CA GLU A 418 17.70 10.14 -1.68
C GLU A 418 17.31 10.75 -0.33
N ARG A 419 18.30 11.23 0.42
CA ARG A 419 18.09 11.94 1.70
C ARG A 419 17.38 11.06 2.73
N GLY A 420 17.51 9.75 2.60
CA GLY A 420 17.13 8.75 3.58
C GLY A 420 18.35 8.20 4.31
N LYS A 421 18.11 7.47 5.40
CA LYS A 421 19.18 6.69 6.05
C LYS A 421 19.66 5.57 5.13
N ARG A 422 18.74 4.95 4.39
CA ARG A 422 18.98 3.80 3.53
C ARG A 422 17.93 3.74 2.41
N THR A 423 18.34 3.30 1.24
CA THR A 423 17.45 2.86 0.16
C THR A 423 16.83 1.52 0.50
N LEU A 424 17.66 0.54 0.81
CA LEU A 424 17.26 -0.83 1.09
C LEU A 424 18.05 -1.35 2.28
N TYR A 425 17.32 -1.96 3.21
CA TYR A 425 17.89 -2.71 4.32
C TYR A 425 17.22 -4.07 4.39
N THR A 426 18.02 -5.12 4.35
CA THR A 426 17.54 -6.49 4.55
C THR A 426 17.90 -6.95 5.96
N ASN A 427 16.94 -7.24 6.82
CA ASN A 427 17.21 -7.56 8.21
C ASN A 427 17.80 -8.97 8.38
N PRO A 428 19.00 -9.12 8.96
CA PRO A 428 19.62 -10.44 9.17
C PRO A 428 18.81 -11.37 10.09
N ALA A 429 17.98 -10.83 10.98
CA ALA A 429 17.14 -11.63 11.87
C ALA A 429 15.92 -12.27 11.16
N GLY A 430 15.55 -11.77 9.98
CA GLY A 430 14.32 -12.13 9.27
C GLY A 430 14.36 -13.42 8.45
N MET A 431 15.41 -14.26 8.58
CA MET A 431 15.64 -15.43 7.72
C MET A 431 15.54 -15.11 6.22
N ILE A 432 16.46 -14.29 5.72
CA ILE A 432 16.59 -14.00 4.29
C ILE A 432 17.47 -15.06 3.65
N THR A 433 16.84 -16.13 3.15
CA THR A 433 17.54 -17.20 2.40
C THR A 433 16.91 -17.38 1.03
N ASN A 434 17.72 -17.36 -0.02
CA ASN A 434 17.32 -17.64 -1.41
C ASN A 434 16.22 -16.71 -1.98
N VAL A 435 16.10 -15.48 -1.47
CA VAL A 435 15.15 -14.47 -1.98
C VAL A 435 15.73 -13.77 -3.20
N ASN A 436 14.89 -13.40 -4.17
CA ASN A 436 15.31 -12.58 -5.31
C ASN A 436 15.00 -11.10 -5.03
N LEU A 437 16.04 -10.27 -5.05
CA LEU A 437 15.93 -8.81 -4.95
C LEU A 437 16.37 -8.24 -6.29
N ILE A 438 15.42 -7.76 -7.09
CA ILE A 438 15.63 -7.33 -8.47
C ILE A 438 15.48 -5.81 -8.53
N MET A 439 16.48 -5.11 -9.03
CA MET A 439 16.46 -3.66 -9.23
C MET A 439 16.75 -3.32 -10.69
N ILE A 440 15.90 -2.51 -11.31
CA ILE A 440 15.94 -2.21 -12.75
C ILE A 440 15.82 -0.70 -12.96
N GLY A 441 16.78 -0.10 -13.68
CA GLY A 441 16.67 1.27 -14.20
C GLY A 441 16.39 2.34 -13.14
N SER A 442 16.85 2.15 -11.91
CA SER A 442 16.54 2.98 -10.73
C SER A 442 17.73 3.86 -10.31
N VAL A 443 17.48 4.89 -9.49
CA VAL A 443 18.49 5.85 -9.02
C VAL A 443 18.52 5.88 -7.48
N PHE A 444 19.61 5.41 -6.88
CA PHE A 444 19.73 5.27 -5.44
C PHE A 444 20.96 6.01 -4.91
N GLY A 445 20.69 7.12 -4.22
CA GLY A 445 21.71 7.95 -3.57
C GLY A 445 22.09 7.48 -2.17
N ASP A 446 21.18 6.78 -1.49
CA ASP A 446 21.36 6.35 -0.10
C ASP A 446 21.92 4.91 0.00
N PRO A 447 22.43 4.50 1.18
CA PRO A 447 22.98 3.16 1.36
C PRO A 447 21.98 2.01 1.10
N ILE A 448 22.49 0.94 0.52
CA ILE A 448 21.86 -0.37 0.33
C ILE A 448 22.66 -1.38 1.16
N GLU A 449 22.03 -1.92 2.19
CA GLU A 449 22.62 -2.89 3.12
C GLU A 449 21.94 -4.25 2.93
N LEU A 450 22.69 -5.19 2.35
CA LEU A 450 22.27 -6.54 1.99
C LEU A 450 22.88 -7.55 2.97
N HIS A 451 22.05 -8.36 3.59
CA HIS A 451 22.39 -9.31 4.63
C HIS A 451 21.83 -10.70 4.32
N GLY A 452 22.39 -11.72 4.96
CA GLY A 452 21.96 -13.12 4.79
C GLY A 452 22.45 -13.72 3.47
N SER A 453 21.57 -14.42 2.76
CA SER A 453 21.90 -15.12 1.50
C SER A 453 20.92 -14.81 0.36
N ALA A 454 20.56 -13.54 0.22
CA ALA A 454 19.76 -13.05 -0.91
C ALA A 454 20.50 -13.16 -2.25
N ASN A 455 19.74 -13.27 -3.33
CA ASN A 455 20.21 -13.07 -4.69
C ASN A 455 19.83 -11.65 -5.14
N PHE A 456 20.82 -10.78 -5.22
CA PHE A 456 20.68 -9.40 -5.64
C PHE A 456 20.98 -9.28 -7.14
N ILE A 457 19.94 -8.97 -7.92
CA ILE A 457 20.01 -8.78 -9.37
C ILE A 457 19.77 -7.30 -9.65
N SER A 458 20.75 -6.65 -10.25
CA SER A 458 20.74 -5.23 -10.53
C SER A 458 21.06 -5.00 -12.01
N THR A 459 20.24 -4.18 -12.68
CA THR A 459 20.44 -3.86 -14.09
C THR A 459 20.12 -2.40 -14.43
N GLY A 460 21.06 -1.73 -15.10
CA GLY A 460 20.91 -0.36 -15.57
C GLY A 460 20.65 0.66 -14.48
N ASN A 461 21.04 0.39 -13.23
CA ASN A 461 20.81 1.29 -12.11
C ASN A 461 21.94 2.31 -11.96
N TRP A 462 21.62 3.38 -11.24
CA TRP A 462 22.53 4.45 -10.86
C TRP A 462 22.66 4.51 -9.34
N PHE A 463 23.90 4.46 -8.86
CA PHE A 463 24.21 4.44 -7.45
C PHE A 463 25.10 5.62 -7.05
N GLY A 464 24.95 6.09 -5.82
CA GLY A 464 25.96 6.93 -5.16
C GLY A 464 27.30 6.21 -4.97
N ALA A 465 28.33 6.92 -4.53
CA ALA A 465 29.61 6.29 -4.17
C ALA A 465 29.43 5.41 -2.92
N ASP A 466 29.98 4.19 -2.93
CA ASP A 466 29.99 3.29 -1.77
C ASP A 466 28.61 3.00 -1.13
N THR A 467 27.54 3.07 -1.92
CA THR A 467 26.18 2.87 -1.40
C THR A 467 25.89 1.41 -1.09
N ILE A 468 26.50 0.44 -1.78
CA ILE A 468 26.10 -0.97 -1.65
C ILE A 468 27.06 -1.77 -0.76
N LYS A 469 26.54 -2.31 0.33
CA LYS A 469 27.23 -3.20 1.27
C LYS A 469 26.50 -4.53 1.33
N ALA A 470 27.23 -5.62 1.14
CA ALA A 470 26.66 -6.96 1.07
C ALA A 470 27.44 -7.96 1.93
N ASP A 471 26.71 -8.73 2.74
CA ASP A 471 27.27 -9.83 3.50
C ASP A 471 27.89 -10.90 2.57
N PRO A 472 28.88 -11.68 3.03
CA PRO A 472 29.53 -12.72 2.22
C PRO A 472 28.61 -13.83 1.72
N GLY A 473 27.38 -13.93 2.21
CA GLY A 473 26.38 -14.90 1.76
C GLY A 473 25.54 -14.43 0.57
N VAL A 474 25.49 -13.12 0.30
CA VAL A 474 24.67 -12.51 -0.75
C VAL A 474 25.28 -12.77 -2.12
N SER A 475 24.51 -13.26 -3.08
CA SER A 475 24.93 -13.42 -4.48
C SER A 475 24.56 -12.18 -5.28
N ILE A 476 25.47 -11.67 -6.11
CA ILE A 476 25.29 -10.40 -6.84
C ILE A 476 25.42 -10.64 -8.34
N THR A 477 24.42 -10.22 -9.10
CA THR A 477 24.43 -10.12 -10.56
C THR A 477 24.16 -8.67 -10.95
N SER A 478 25.13 -7.99 -11.54
CA SER A 478 25.06 -6.55 -11.86
C SER A 478 25.35 -6.30 -13.35
N THR A 479 24.40 -5.70 -14.07
CA THR A 479 24.51 -5.51 -15.52
C THR A 479 24.22 -4.08 -15.95
N GLY A 480 25.21 -3.38 -16.49
CA GLY A 480 25.06 -1.98 -16.92
C GLY A 480 24.92 -0.97 -15.78
N ASP A 481 25.13 -1.37 -14.52
CA ASP A 481 25.05 -0.47 -13.37
C ASP A 481 26.20 0.52 -13.35
N ARG A 482 25.87 1.76 -12.99
CA ARG A 482 26.80 2.87 -12.91
C ARG A 482 26.79 3.48 -11.51
N PHE A 483 27.94 4.02 -11.15
CA PHE A 483 28.17 4.67 -9.86
C PHE A 483 28.65 6.09 -10.13
N CYS A 484 28.22 7.05 -9.33
CA CYS A 484 28.66 8.45 -9.40
C CYS A 484 28.36 9.19 -10.72
N TYR A 485 27.15 9.05 -11.27
CA TYR A 485 26.81 9.62 -12.57
C TYR A 485 26.71 11.13 -12.61
N ASP A 486 26.22 11.72 -11.54
CA ASP A 486 25.92 13.15 -11.51
C ASP A 486 27.02 13.90 -10.76
N SER A 487 27.96 14.49 -11.50
CA SER A 487 29.03 15.31 -10.94
C SER A 487 28.56 16.54 -10.15
N ARG A 488 27.28 16.96 -10.26
CA ARG A 488 26.69 18.11 -9.54
C ARG A 488 25.89 17.69 -8.32
N ILE A 489 25.12 16.60 -8.39
CA ILE A 489 24.22 16.14 -7.31
C ILE A 489 24.83 14.98 -6.50
N PHE A 490 25.53 14.05 -7.16
CA PHE A 490 26.18 12.88 -6.55
C PHE A 490 27.66 12.85 -6.92
N ALA A 491 28.38 13.90 -6.51
CA ALA A 491 29.84 13.93 -6.61
C ALA A 491 30.41 12.59 -6.12
N CYS A 492 31.40 12.03 -6.81
CA CYS A 492 31.94 10.72 -6.48
C CYS A 492 32.78 10.80 -5.21
N LYS A 493 32.10 10.99 -4.08
CA LYS A 493 32.64 11.24 -2.77
C LYS A 493 31.97 10.30 -1.77
N ASP A 494 32.77 9.79 -0.85
CA ASP A 494 32.24 9.01 0.25
C ASP A 494 31.50 9.91 1.26
N THR A 495 30.96 9.31 2.32
CA THR A 495 30.25 10.02 3.38
C THR A 495 31.14 11.01 4.16
N SER A 496 32.46 10.94 4.02
CA SER A 496 33.44 11.89 4.58
C SER A 496 33.82 13.01 3.61
N GLY A 497 33.25 13.01 2.40
CA GLY A 497 33.52 14.00 1.35
C GLY A 497 34.79 13.73 0.53
N GLN A 498 35.44 12.58 0.71
CA GLN A 498 36.65 12.18 0.00
C GLN A 498 36.32 11.56 -1.35
N ILE A 499 37.10 11.88 -2.39
CA ILE A 499 36.85 11.39 -3.75
C ILE A 499 37.06 9.87 -3.83
N VAL A 500 36.04 9.16 -4.30
CA VAL A 500 36.07 7.71 -4.54
C VAL A 500 36.36 7.47 -6.02
N ARG A 501 37.59 7.08 -6.37
CA ARG A 501 37.95 6.84 -7.79
C ARG A 501 37.48 5.49 -8.34
N ARG A 502 37.14 4.53 -7.46
CA ARG A 502 36.75 3.15 -7.81
C ARG A 502 35.48 2.70 -7.07
N PRO A 503 34.35 3.41 -7.22
CA PRO A 503 33.11 3.02 -6.56
C PRO A 503 32.65 1.65 -7.08
N ASN A 504 32.28 0.76 -6.16
CA ASN A 504 31.79 -0.58 -6.47
C ASN A 504 30.97 -1.18 -5.31
N PHE A 505 30.44 -2.37 -5.51
CA PHE A 505 29.88 -3.21 -4.45
C PHE A 505 30.94 -3.54 -3.39
N GLN A 506 30.58 -3.38 -2.12
CA GLN A 506 31.41 -3.79 -0.99
C GLN A 506 30.91 -5.13 -0.44
N GLY A 507 31.74 -6.18 -0.54
CA GLY A 507 31.38 -7.52 -0.08
C GLY A 507 30.50 -8.29 -1.08
N GLY A 508 29.76 -9.28 -0.58
CA GLY A 508 28.96 -10.19 -1.39
C GLY A 508 29.78 -11.12 -2.30
N ARG A 509 29.05 -11.99 -3.00
CA ARG A 509 29.54 -13.00 -3.92
C ARG A 509 29.19 -12.57 -5.33
N MET A 510 30.12 -11.94 -6.02
CA MET A 510 29.92 -11.49 -7.39
C MET A 510 29.80 -12.70 -8.33
N MET A 511 28.59 -12.94 -8.84
CA MET A 511 28.32 -13.97 -9.84
C MET A 511 28.56 -13.44 -11.24
N PHE A 512 28.15 -12.20 -11.48
CA PHE A 512 28.42 -11.49 -12.72
C PHE A 512 28.42 -9.97 -12.50
N GLN A 513 29.36 -9.27 -13.11
CA GLN A 513 29.36 -7.81 -13.16
C GLN A 513 29.86 -7.32 -14.51
N THR A 514 29.13 -6.43 -15.18
CA THR A 514 29.66 -5.77 -16.37
C THR A 514 30.75 -4.75 -16.01
N GLY A 515 31.80 -4.70 -16.82
CA GLY A 515 32.85 -3.69 -16.74
C GLY A 515 32.38 -2.31 -17.17
N ARG A 516 33.27 -1.32 -17.04
CA ARG A 516 33.10 0.03 -17.59
C ARG A 516 34.44 0.61 -18.02
N MET A 517 34.40 1.45 -19.05
CA MET A 517 35.52 2.32 -19.42
C MET A 517 35.74 3.39 -18.33
N PRO A 518 36.94 3.99 -18.23
CA PRO A 518 37.14 5.21 -17.45
C PRO A 518 36.21 6.33 -17.94
N GLU A 519 35.67 7.11 -17.01
CA GLU A 519 34.73 8.22 -17.28
C GLU A 519 35.20 9.51 -16.58
N GLY A 520 34.90 10.68 -17.16
CA GLY A 520 35.27 11.98 -16.60
C GLY A 520 36.74 12.40 -16.82
N SER A 521 37.15 13.51 -16.21
CA SER A 521 38.52 14.04 -16.29
C SER A 521 38.93 14.77 -15.00
N GLY A 522 40.23 14.90 -14.73
CA GLY A 522 40.74 15.60 -13.54
C GLY A 522 40.28 14.98 -12.20
N ASP A 523 39.80 15.83 -11.29
CA ASP A 523 39.35 15.42 -9.95
C ASP A 523 37.99 14.71 -9.92
N THR A 524 37.23 14.74 -11.03
CA THR A 524 35.97 14.00 -11.19
C THR A 524 36.15 12.70 -11.96
N ARG A 525 37.39 12.31 -12.28
CA ARG A 525 37.70 11.07 -13.00
C ARG A 525 37.32 9.83 -12.19
N ILE A 526 36.56 8.95 -12.83
CA ILE A 526 36.21 7.61 -12.35
C ILE A 526 37.02 6.58 -13.14
N ASP A 527 37.72 5.68 -12.43
CA ASP A 527 38.53 4.64 -13.05
C ASP A 527 37.66 3.56 -13.73
N GLY A 528 38.20 2.98 -14.79
CA GLY A 528 37.61 1.83 -15.47
C GLY A 528 37.61 0.58 -14.58
N LYS A 529 36.69 -0.34 -14.83
CA LYS A 529 36.58 -1.63 -14.10
C LYS A 529 36.36 -2.80 -15.08
N PRO A 530 36.96 -3.97 -14.85
CA PRO A 530 36.74 -5.14 -15.70
C PRO A 530 35.34 -5.74 -15.54
N ASN A 531 34.96 -6.56 -16.52
CA ASN A 531 33.86 -7.52 -16.34
C ASN A 531 34.30 -8.61 -15.35
N ARG A 532 33.37 -9.09 -14.53
CA ARG A 532 33.60 -10.18 -13.57
C ARG A 532 32.65 -11.33 -13.84
N PHE A 533 33.16 -12.55 -13.81
CA PHE A 533 32.40 -13.80 -13.92
C PHE A 533 32.77 -14.74 -12.77
N GLY A 534 31.84 -14.95 -11.85
CA GLY A 534 32.11 -15.65 -10.59
C GLY A 534 33.23 -15.00 -9.76
N TYR A 535 33.81 -15.78 -8.84
CA TYR A 535 34.80 -15.29 -7.87
C TYR A 535 36.19 -15.01 -8.46
N ASN A 536 36.51 -15.65 -9.58
CA ASN A 536 37.91 -15.82 -10.00
C ASN A 536 38.13 -15.51 -11.48
N VAL A 537 37.19 -14.86 -12.18
CA VAL A 537 37.37 -14.53 -13.61
C VAL A 537 37.14 -13.03 -13.80
N GLU A 538 38.17 -12.32 -14.21
CA GLU A 538 38.09 -10.91 -14.62
C GLU A 538 38.46 -10.78 -16.11
N LEU A 539 37.57 -10.18 -16.91
CA LEU A 539 37.81 -9.83 -18.31
C LEU A 539 37.88 -8.30 -18.43
N THR A 540 39.06 -7.74 -18.67
CA THR A 540 39.28 -6.29 -18.79
C THR A 540 39.06 -5.79 -20.22
N ASP A 541 39.22 -4.49 -20.46
CA ASP A 541 39.18 -3.93 -21.81
C ASP A 541 40.16 -4.58 -22.78
N GLY A 542 39.61 -4.98 -23.94
CA GLY A 542 40.26 -4.83 -25.22
C GLY A 542 41.02 -6.04 -25.75
N LEU A 543 41.07 -6.08 -27.09
CA LEU A 543 41.76 -6.97 -28.03
C LEU A 543 43.10 -7.57 -27.54
N PHE A 544 43.80 -6.91 -26.62
CA PHE A 544 44.99 -7.39 -25.93
C PHE A 544 44.83 -8.78 -25.32
N GLN A 545 43.65 -9.11 -24.75
CA GLN A 545 43.39 -10.42 -24.16
C GLN A 545 43.31 -11.56 -25.21
N TYR A 546 43.16 -11.20 -26.48
CA TYR A 546 43.01 -12.11 -27.62
C TYR A 546 44.06 -11.88 -28.71
N ASP A 547 45.04 -10.99 -28.49
CA ASP A 547 46.07 -10.67 -29.48
C ASP A 547 47.15 -11.76 -29.46
N PRO A 548 47.28 -12.58 -30.52
CA PRO A 548 48.27 -13.64 -30.56
C PRO A 548 49.72 -13.11 -30.58
N ASN A 549 49.93 -11.82 -30.84
CA ASN A 549 51.26 -11.21 -30.92
C ASN A 549 51.79 -10.69 -29.58
N ILE A 550 50.94 -10.67 -28.55
CA ILE A 550 51.27 -10.17 -27.22
C ILE A 550 52.48 -10.92 -26.60
N THR A 551 53.42 -10.18 -26.03
CA THR A 551 54.56 -10.77 -25.31
C THR A 551 54.29 -10.86 -23.81
N PHE A 552 55.00 -11.74 -23.10
CA PHE A 552 54.95 -11.73 -21.64
C PHE A 552 55.34 -10.37 -21.02
N SER A 553 56.23 -9.62 -21.66
CA SER A 553 56.60 -8.26 -21.23
C SER A 553 55.39 -7.32 -21.30
N ASP A 554 54.61 -7.41 -22.38
CA ASP A 554 53.38 -6.65 -22.55
C ASP A 554 52.36 -7.06 -21.48
N ILE A 555 52.18 -8.37 -21.26
CA ILE A 555 51.29 -8.89 -20.22
C ILE A 555 51.68 -8.33 -18.85
N GLN A 556 52.97 -8.30 -18.51
CA GLN A 556 53.46 -7.74 -17.24
C GLN A 556 53.27 -6.22 -17.15
N LYS A 557 53.50 -5.49 -18.25
CA LYS A 557 53.24 -4.04 -18.32
C LYS A 557 51.77 -3.74 -18.14
N TRP A 558 50.90 -4.51 -18.78
CA TRP A 558 49.46 -4.44 -18.58
C TRP A 558 49.08 -4.88 -17.15
N ALA A 559 49.66 -5.92 -16.59
CA ALA A 559 49.34 -6.44 -15.26
C ALA A 559 49.62 -5.42 -14.13
N ARG A 560 50.61 -4.53 -14.33
CA ARG A 560 50.99 -3.47 -13.38
C ARG A 560 50.00 -2.30 -13.31
N GLY A 561 49.09 -2.17 -14.27
CA GLY A 561 48.21 -1.00 -14.39
C GLY A 561 48.93 0.22 -14.99
N GLY A 562 48.17 1.31 -15.23
CA GLY A 562 48.65 2.52 -15.93
C GLY A 562 47.52 3.27 -16.64
N ASP A 563 47.72 4.55 -16.95
CA ASP A 563 46.76 5.41 -17.66
C ASP A 563 45.33 5.42 -17.05
N GLY A 564 45.24 5.25 -15.73
CA GLY A 564 44.01 5.15 -14.94
C GLY A 564 43.27 3.82 -15.02
N ARG A 565 43.99 2.76 -15.40
CA ARG A 565 43.57 1.37 -15.20
C ARG A 565 44.19 0.80 -13.90
N PRO A 566 43.41 0.07 -13.08
CA PRO A 566 43.94 -0.66 -11.92
C PRO A 566 45.05 -1.64 -12.28
N PRO A 567 45.98 -1.94 -11.35
CA PRO A 567 46.73 -3.18 -11.39
C PRO A 567 45.76 -4.37 -11.45
N VAL A 568 46.14 -5.39 -12.21
CA VAL A 568 45.31 -6.56 -12.46
C VAL A 568 45.34 -7.49 -11.25
N SER A 569 44.19 -7.97 -10.78
CA SER A 569 44.06 -8.92 -9.66
C SER A 569 44.24 -10.38 -10.08
N ASP A 570 44.38 -11.26 -9.09
CA ASP A 570 44.20 -12.70 -9.30
C ASP A 570 42.79 -12.98 -9.84
N GLY A 571 42.69 -13.92 -10.78
CA GLY A 571 41.49 -14.23 -11.54
C GLY A 571 41.41 -13.60 -12.94
N ALA A 572 42.30 -12.68 -13.29
CA ALA A 572 42.34 -12.12 -14.63
C ALA A 572 42.77 -13.14 -15.69
N PHE A 573 42.24 -13.01 -16.91
CA PHE A 573 42.57 -13.86 -18.06
C PHE A 573 43.26 -13.07 -19.17
N VAL A 574 44.23 -13.71 -19.83
CA VAL A 574 44.94 -13.18 -21.00
C VAL A 574 45.38 -14.34 -21.88
N TYR A 575 45.38 -14.18 -23.20
CA TYR A 575 46.07 -15.12 -24.08
C TYR A 575 47.59 -14.92 -23.95
N CYS A 576 48.34 -16.00 -23.75
CA CYS A 576 49.79 -15.98 -23.67
C CYS A 576 50.37 -16.96 -24.69
N LYS A 577 51.15 -16.46 -25.64
CA LYS A 577 51.84 -17.30 -26.63
C LYS A 577 52.92 -18.21 -26.02
N ASP A 578 53.52 -17.75 -24.92
CA ASP A 578 54.57 -18.47 -24.18
C ASP A 578 53.98 -19.49 -23.17
N CYS A 579 52.69 -19.84 -23.31
CA CYS A 579 52.03 -20.80 -22.44
C CYS A 579 52.18 -22.23 -22.90
N ARG A 580 52.48 -23.12 -21.94
CA ARG A 580 52.30 -24.57 -22.05
C ARG A 580 51.15 -24.98 -21.15
N ARG A 581 50.22 -25.79 -21.64
CA ARG A 581 49.08 -26.32 -20.87
C ARG A 581 49.52 -26.84 -19.49
N GLY A 582 48.89 -26.37 -18.41
CA GLY A 582 49.26 -26.70 -17.02
C GLY A 582 50.57 -26.09 -16.49
N GLY A 583 51.18 -25.16 -17.24
CA GLY A 583 52.43 -24.47 -16.88
C GLY A 583 52.23 -23.02 -16.43
N GLU A 584 53.33 -22.28 -16.27
CA GLU A 584 53.33 -20.83 -15.99
C GLU A 584 53.76 -20.06 -17.24
N CYS A 585 52.98 -19.05 -17.64
CA CYS A 585 53.32 -18.10 -18.70
C CYS A 585 54.55 -17.30 -18.25
N SER A 586 55.66 -17.43 -18.99
CA SER A 586 56.94 -16.82 -18.63
C SER A 586 57.78 -16.51 -19.87
N GLN A 587 58.58 -15.44 -19.80
CA GLN A 587 59.36 -14.96 -20.93
C GLN A 587 60.33 -16.03 -21.46
N GLY A 588 60.31 -16.26 -22.77
CA GLY A 588 61.32 -17.08 -23.47
C GLY A 588 61.12 -18.60 -23.40
N ARG A 589 59.95 -19.06 -22.93
CA ARG A 589 59.57 -20.49 -23.00
C ARG A 589 58.47 -20.65 -24.04
N ALA A 590 58.84 -21.05 -25.26
CA ALA A 590 57.88 -21.23 -26.34
C ALA A 590 56.85 -22.33 -26.01
N GLY A 591 55.58 -21.94 -25.95
CA GLY A 591 54.45 -22.87 -26.11
C GLY A 591 54.26 -23.16 -27.61
N SER A 592 53.80 -24.36 -27.97
CA SER A 592 53.59 -24.69 -29.39
C SER A 592 52.49 -23.86 -30.04
N ASP A 593 51.47 -23.45 -29.27
CA ASP A 593 50.23 -22.85 -29.79
C ASP A 593 49.66 -21.71 -28.90
N GLY A 594 50.34 -21.36 -27.80
CA GLY A 594 49.83 -20.47 -26.74
C GLY A 594 48.58 -21.01 -26.03
N ALA A 595 48.22 -20.41 -24.89
CA ALA A 595 47.00 -20.76 -24.16
C ALA A 595 46.48 -19.56 -23.37
N PHE A 596 45.24 -19.65 -22.90
CA PHE A 596 44.75 -18.69 -21.91
C PHE A 596 45.49 -18.91 -20.59
N ALA A 597 46.07 -17.83 -20.08
CA ALA A 597 46.67 -17.77 -18.76
C ALA A 597 45.74 -17.03 -17.80
N LYS A 598 45.50 -17.65 -16.66
CA LYS A 598 44.80 -17.09 -15.51
C LYS A 598 45.80 -16.62 -14.47
N ARG A 599 45.61 -15.43 -13.91
CA ARG A 599 46.43 -14.97 -12.78
C ARG A 599 46.02 -15.68 -11.49
N ILE A 600 46.94 -16.36 -10.82
CA ILE A 600 46.72 -17.07 -9.55
C ILE A 600 47.95 -16.82 -8.65
N ASN A 601 47.75 -16.32 -7.44
CA ASN A 601 48.82 -15.98 -6.49
C ASN A 601 49.92 -15.10 -7.12
N ASN A 602 49.52 -14.07 -7.87
CA ASN A 602 50.40 -13.18 -8.65
C ASN A 602 51.21 -13.84 -9.78
N ARG A 603 50.91 -15.08 -10.16
CA ARG A 603 51.53 -15.80 -11.28
C ARG A 603 50.55 -16.04 -12.41
N TRP A 604 51.02 -16.07 -13.65
CA TRP A 604 50.18 -16.33 -14.81
C TRP A 604 50.17 -17.82 -15.12
N MET A 605 49.16 -18.55 -14.65
CA MET A 605 49.02 -20.00 -14.82
C MET A 605 48.25 -20.31 -16.10
N CYS A 606 48.83 -21.12 -16.97
CA CYS A 606 48.24 -21.54 -18.24
C CYS A 606 47.25 -22.69 -18.03
N ASP A 607 46.04 -22.55 -18.58
CA ASP A 607 45.01 -23.61 -18.59
C ASP A 607 45.36 -24.74 -19.57
#